data_AF-A0A3D9H9P8-F1
#
_entry.id   AF-A0A3D9H9P8-F1
#
_cell.length_a   1.000
_cell.length_b   1.000
_cell.length_c   1.000
_cell.angle_alpha   90.00
_cell.angle_beta   90.00
_cell.angle_gamma   90.00
#
_symmetry.space_group_name_H-M   'P 1'
#
loop_
_entity.id
_entity.type
_entity.pdbx_description
1 polymer ?
#
loop_
_entity_poly.entity_id
_entity_poly.type
_entity_poly.pdbx_seq_one_letter_code
_entity_poly.pdbx_strand_id
1 'polypeptide(L)'
;MFRNYSTRLLAGIVAIGTSLAIMGSSQAALLGFDLTWQASQFAQGSATARLVIDDTVLPNPHPIDEPPLSASHWGIVQFDLTVTGTPMNDGVYHIDDFGSFIFDTTQYGLDLTQELVGQAVGTKTWGVQSWEGGLGNFNFYKDGQDPGPFGIGLFSFDTNFGDNRSNILDLVSFTPSGEISVPEPAVLSLMGIGLLAMGAARRRKK
;
A
#
# COMPACT_ATOMS: atom_id res chain seq x y z
N MET A 1 70.46 -35.21 -3.34
CA MET A 1 69.93 -33.90 -2.89
C MET A 1 68.64 -33.65 -3.68
N PHE A 2 67.49 -34.14 -3.18
CA PHE A 2 66.20 -34.07 -3.88
C PHE A 2 65.31 -33.03 -3.17
N ARG A 3 64.86 -32.01 -3.91
CA ARG A 3 63.99 -30.94 -3.40
C ARG A 3 62.52 -31.32 -3.62
N ASN A 4 61.80 -31.47 -2.52
CA ASN A 4 60.37 -31.76 -2.46
C ASN A 4 59.56 -30.53 -2.93
N TYR A 5 58.82 -30.66 -4.03
CA TYR A 5 57.80 -29.71 -4.47
C TYR A 5 56.44 -30.42 -4.49
N SER A 6 55.82 -30.65 -3.33
CA SER A 6 54.50 -31.33 -3.32
C SER A 6 53.68 -31.06 -2.06
N THR A 7 53.42 -29.79 -1.71
CA THR A 7 52.48 -29.48 -0.61
C THR A 7 51.71 -28.15 -0.75
N ARG A 8 51.69 -27.50 -1.92
CA ARG A 8 50.98 -26.21 -2.11
C ARG A 8 49.80 -26.22 -3.09
N LEU A 9 49.23 -27.39 -3.40
CA LEU A 9 48.16 -27.49 -4.40
C LEU A 9 46.78 -27.95 -3.87
N LEU A 10 46.60 -28.10 -2.56
CA LEU A 10 45.41 -28.76 -2.00
C LEU A 10 44.67 -27.99 -0.90
N ALA A 11 44.94 -26.69 -0.71
CA ALA A 11 44.28 -25.87 0.31
C ALA A 11 43.36 -24.76 -0.27
N GLY A 12 43.07 -24.77 -1.58
CA GLY A 12 42.49 -23.61 -2.27
C GLY A 12 41.07 -23.75 -2.83
N ILE A 13 40.36 -24.86 -2.58
CA ILE A 13 39.05 -25.12 -3.22
C ILE A 13 38.11 -25.89 -2.27
N VAL A 14 37.66 -25.29 -1.16
CA VAL A 14 36.45 -25.78 -0.43
C VAL A 14 35.58 -24.64 0.11
N ALA A 15 36.09 -23.41 0.30
CA ALA A 15 35.30 -22.32 0.89
C ALA A 15 34.43 -21.50 -0.10
N ILE A 16 33.85 -22.13 -1.14
CA ILE A 16 32.92 -21.47 -2.09
C ILE A 16 31.69 -22.36 -2.39
N GLY A 17 31.34 -23.25 -1.46
CA GLY A 17 29.98 -23.79 -1.36
C GLY A 17 29.66 -23.67 0.12
N THR A 18 28.68 -22.89 0.57
CA THR A 18 27.27 -23.20 0.43
C THR A 18 26.54 -22.03 1.10
N SER A 19 26.47 -20.87 0.44
CA SER A 19 25.80 -19.68 1.02
C SER A 19 25.08 -18.84 -0.03
N LEU A 20 24.65 -19.45 -1.14
CA LEU A 20 23.47 -18.95 -1.85
C LEU A 20 22.26 -19.58 -1.18
N ALA A 21 21.99 -19.17 0.06
CA ALA A 21 20.60 -19.12 0.47
C ALA A 21 19.96 -18.13 -0.50
N ILE A 22 19.15 -18.66 -1.41
CA ILE A 22 18.19 -17.86 -2.17
C ILE A 22 17.27 -17.31 -1.10
N MET A 23 17.67 -16.18 -0.49
CA MET A 23 16.74 -15.36 0.25
C MET A 23 15.77 -14.90 -0.83
N GLY A 24 14.64 -15.60 -0.94
CA GLY A 24 13.49 -15.03 -1.62
C GLY A 24 13.26 -13.72 -0.90
N SER A 25 13.67 -12.61 -1.52
CA SER A 25 13.19 -11.31 -1.11
C SER A 25 11.68 -11.44 -1.15
N SER A 26 11.01 -11.40 0.00
CA SER A 26 9.62 -10.99 0.01
C SER A 26 9.66 -9.60 -0.62
N GLN A 27 9.42 -9.53 -1.93
CA GLN A 27 9.23 -8.24 -2.56
C GLN A 27 8.01 -7.67 -1.87
N ALA A 28 8.15 -6.47 -1.32
CA ALA A 28 7.01 -5.71 -0.85
C ALA A 28 6.03 -5.66 -2.02
N ALA A 29 4.84 -6.23 -1.82
CA ALA A 29 3.83 -6.26 -2.84
C ALA A 29 3.05 -4.96 -2.69
N LEU A 30 3.19 -4.07 -3.65
CA LEU A 30 2.33 -2.90 -3.68
C LEU A 30 0.92 -3.38 -4.05
N LEU A 31 -0.02 -3.19 -3.14
CA LEU A 31 -1.43 -3.49 -3.34
C LEU A 31 -2.13 -2.27 -3.90
N GLY A 32 -2.72 -2.39 -5.09
CA GLY A 32 -3.54 -1.36 -5.68
C GLY A 32 -5.02 -1.59 -5.38
N PHE A 33 -5.75 -0.53 -5.07
CA PHE A 33 -7.20 -0.56 -4.88
C PHE A 33 -7.88 0.56 -5.66
N ASP A 34 -9.08 0.26 -6.15
CA ASP A 34 -10.00 1.22 -6.73
C ASP A 34 -11.16 1.43 -5.75
N LEU A 35 -11.37 2.68 -5.36
CA LEU A 35 -12.38 3.08 -4.39
C LEU A 35 -13.48 3.88 -5.09
N THR A 36 -14.72 3.70 -4.65
CA THR A 36 -15.87 4.48 -5.15
C THR A 36 -16.70 5.00 -4.00
N TRP A 37 -17.03 6.29 -4.05
CA TRP A 37 -17.99 6.95 -3.18
C TRP A 37 -19.22 7.41 -3.96
N GLN A 38 -20.36 7.37 -3.31
CA GLN A 38 -21.63 7.87 -3.83
C GLN A 38 -22.22 8.91 -2.89
N ALA A 39 -23.00 9.82 -3.46
CA ALA A 39 -23.76 10.77 -2.67
C ALA A 39 -24.62 10.06 -1.61
N SER A 40 -24.42 10.47 -0.36
CA SER A 40 -25.29 10.12 0.76
C SER A 40 -26.73 10.62 0.52
N GLN A 41 -27.65 10.25 1.42
CA GLN A 41 -29.03 10.71 1.33
C GLN A 41 -29.07 12.26 1.29
N PHE A 42 -29.60 12.82 0.20
CA PHE A 42 -29.73 14.25 -0.09
C PHE A 42 -28.47 14.97 -0.60
N ALA A 43 -27.35 14.28 -0.79
CA ALA A 43 -26.17 14.84 -1.44
C ALA A 43 -26.20 14.69 -2.97
N GLN A 44 -25.23 15.29 -3.65
CA GLN A 44 -25.03 15.14 -5.10
C GLN A 44 -23.57 14.82 -5.41
N GLY A 45 -23.36 14.12 -6.52
CA GLY A 45 -22.03 13.78 -7.03
C GLY A 45 -21.56 12.39 -6.65
N SER A 46 -20.32 12.12 -7.02
CA SER A 46 -19.62 10.86 -6.77
C SER A 46 -18.13 11.12 -6.72
N ALA A 47 -17.39 10.17 -6.16
CA ALA A 47 -15.95 10.18 -6.26
C ALA A 47 -15.41 8.79 -6.56
N THR A 48 -14.25 8.76 -7.20
CA THR A 48 -13.47 7.55 -7.40
C THR A 48 -12.04 7.81 -6.97
N ALA A 49 -11.35 6.81 -6.45
CA ALA A 49 -9.94 6.97 -6.14
C ALA A 49 -9.11 5.74 -6.50
N ARG A 50 -7.83 5.99 -6.80
CA ARG A 50 -6.80 4.98 -6.84
C ARG A 50 -5.98 5.06 -5.56
N LEU A 51 -5.86 3.96 -4.83
CA LEU A 51 -5.02 3.85 -3.64
C LEU A 51 -3.95 2.78 -3.88
N VAL A 52 -2.70 3.07 -3.52
CA VAL A 52 -1.62 2.08 -3.54
C VAL A 52 -0.99 2.01 -2.16
N ILE A 53 -0.82 0.79 -1.66
CA ILE A 53 -0.31 0.50 -0.32
C ILE A 53 0.87 -0.46 -0.39
N ASP A 54 1.89 -0.20 0.42
CA ASP A 54 2.91 -1.16 0.80
C ASP A 54 2.37 -2.06 1.91
N ASP A 55 2.07 -3.32 1.56
CA ASP A 55 1.49 -4.31 2.47
C ASP A 55 2.43 -4.74 3.60
N THR A 56 3.73 -4.46 3.48
CA THR A 56 4.71 -4.73 4.54
C THR A 56 4.65 -3.70 5.65
N VAL A 57 4.03 -2.54 5.39
CA VAL A 57 3.87 -1.44 6.33
C VAL A 57 2.47 -1.41 6.93
N LEU A 58 1.43 -1.67 6.11
CA LEU A 58 0.04 -1.67 6.58
C LEU A 58 -0.18 -2.73 7.68
N PRO A 59 -0.48 -2.33 8.92
CA PRO A 59 -0.81 -3.30 9.95
C PRO A 59 -2.14 -3.99 9.61
N ASN A 60 -2.14 -5.32 9.54
CA ASN A 60 -3.33 -6.11 9.28
C ASN A 60 -3.18 -7.50 9.94
N PRO A 61 -3.78 -7.75 11.12
CA PRO A 61 -4.79 -6.94 11.81
C PRO A 61 -4.23 -5.68 12.49
N HIS A 62 -5.13 -4.78 12.87
CA HIS A 62 -4.81 -3.50 13.50
C HIS A 62 -5.87 -3.12 14.56
N PRO A 63 -5.49 -2.59 15.74
CA PRO A 63 -6.47 -2.17 16.74
C PRO A 63 -7.40 -1.06 16.24
N ILE A 64 -8.64 -1.08 16.74
CA ILE A 64 -9.61 -0.02 16.47
C ILE A 64 -9.18 1.27 17.24
N ASP A 65 -9.54 2.44 16.72
CA ASP A 65 -9.40 3.76 17.36
C ASP A 65 -8.01 4.45 17.30
N GLU A 66 -7.15 4.15 16.32
CA GLU A 66 -6.00 5.03 16.06
C GLU A 66 -6.45 6.42 15.55
N PRO A 67 -5.76 7.50 15.96
CA PRO A 67 -6.00 8.82 15.39
C PRO A 67 -5.62 8.86 13.90
N PRO A 68 -6.01 9.93 13.18
CA PRO A 68 -5.43 10.22 11.88
C PRO A 68 -3.89 10.31 11.95
N LEU A 69 -3.21 9.55 11.09
CA LEU A 69 -1.75 9.49 11.01
C LEU A 69 -1.28 9.72 9.57
N SER A 70 0.01 9.98 9.36
CA SER A 70 0.55 10.26 8.03
C SER A 70 0.35 9.08 7.07
N ALA A 71 0.32 9.35 5.76
CA ALA A 71 0.17 8.31 4.75
C ALA A 71 1.23 7.19 4.87
N SER A 72 2.48 7.58 5.18
CA SER A 72 3.59 6.65 5.39
C SER A 72 3.41 5.70 6.57
N HIS A 73 2.62 6.07 7.58
CA HIS A 73 2.31 5.19 8.71
C HIS A 73 1.48 3.99 8.25
N TRP A 74 0.53 4.23 7.33
CA TRP A 74 -0.36 3.23 6.77
C TRP A 74 0.21 2.52 5.53
N GLY A 75 1.47 2.81 5.16
CA GLY A 75 2.05 2.31 3.92
C GLY A 75 1.41 2.87 2.65
N ILE A 76 0.60 3.94 2.75
CA ILE A 76 -0.03 4.54 1.56
C ILE A 76 1.04 5.28 0.77
N VAL A 77 1.33 4.80 -0.44
CA VAL A 77 2.34 5.37 -1.34
C VAL A 77 1.73 6.23 -2.44
N GLN A 78 0.44 6.04 -2.72
CA GLN A 78 -0.31 6.81 -3.72
C GLN A 78 -1.77 6.88 -3.32
N PHE A 79 -2.37 8.06 -3.47
CA PHE A 79 -3.80 8.27 -3.36
C PHE A 79 -4.22 9.35 -4.35
N ASP A 80 -4.98 8.98 -5.38
CA ASP A 80 -5.49 9.91 -6.39
C ASP A 80 -7.02 9.87 -6.35
N LEU A 81 -7.65 10.93 -5.86
CA LEU A 81 -9.09 11.07 -5.71
C LEU A 81 -9.63 12.00 -6.81
N THR A 82 -10.65 11.55 -7.53
CA THR A 82 -11.40 12.36 -8.48
C THR A 82 -12.83 12.54 -7.96
N VAL A 83 -13.22 13.80 -7.75
CA VAL A 83 -14.56 14.21 -7.30
C VAL A 83 -15.29 14.86 -8.46
N THR A 84 -16.53 14.45 -8.72
CA THR A 84 -17.33 14.94 -9.85
C THR A 84 -18.80 15.07 -9.51
N GLY A 85 -19.46 16.06 -10.11
CA GLY A 85 -20.91 16.23 -10.04
C GLY A 85 -21.39 16.76 -8.69
N THR A 86 -20.49 17.33 -7.89
CA THR A 86 -20.81 17.94 -6.61
C THR A 86 -21.09 19.44 -6.82
N PRO A 87 -21.87 20.09 -5.93
CA PRO A 87 -22.07 21.54 -6.03
C PRO A 87 -20.79 22.35 -5.77
N MET A 88 -19.79 21.76 -5.11
CA MET A 88 -18.58 22.43 -4.64
C MET A 88 -17.39 21.46 -4.60
N ASN A 89 -16.25 21.91 -5.12
CA ASN A 89 -14.96 21.21 -5.10
C ASN A 89 -14.92 19.89 -5.90
N ASP A 90 -15.52 19.91 -7.10
CA ASP A 90 -15.12 18.98 -8.15
C ASP A 90 -13.64 19.17 -8.50
N GLY A 91 -12.92 18.08 -8.72
CA GLY A 91 -11.49 18.16 -8.99
C GLY A 91 -10.77 16.83 -8.88
N VAL A 92 -9.45 16.90 -9.10
CA VAL A 92 -8.51 15.81 -8.85
C VAL A 92 -7.62 16.23 -7.69
N TYR A 93 -7.50 15.34 -6.72
CA TYR A 93 -6.71 15.51 -5.51
C TYR A 93 -5.72 14.37 -5.42
N HIS A 94 -4.51 14.68 -4.99
CA HIS A 94 -3.40 13.75 -4.86
C HIS A 94 -3.05 13.54 -3.39
N ILE A 95 -2.21 12.56 -3.10
CA ILE A 95 -1.80 12.22 -1.73
C ILE A 95 -1.23 13.42 -0.97
N ASP A 96 -0.53 14.32 -1.66
CA ASP A 96 0.08 15.53 -1.09
C ASP A 96 -0.97 16.60 -0.69
N ASP A 97 -2.22 16.48 -1.14
CA ASP A 97 -3.32 17.34 -0.71
C ASP A 97 -3.88 16.91 0.67
N PHE A 98 -3.43 15.78 1.22
CA PHE A 98 -3.91 15.22 2.48
C PHE A 98 -2.78 15.08 3.50
N GLY A 99 -3.03 15.56 4.72
CA GLY A 99 -2.06 15.50 5.82
C GLY A 99 -2.07 14.19 6.59
N SER A 100 -3.24 13.55 6.66
CA SER A 100 -3.42 12.33 7.44
C SER A 100 -4.53 11.45 6.91
N PHE A 101 -4.44 10.18 7.29
CA PHE A 101 -5.34 9.10 6.91
C PHE A 101 -5.69 8.27 8.16
N ILE A 102 -6.80 7.55 8.08
CA ILE A 102 -7.14 6.44 8.95
C ILE A 102 -7.32 5.22 8.05
N PHE A 103 -6.70 4.09 8.41
CA PHE A 103 -6.96 2.79 7.81
C PHE A 103 -7.02 1.73 8.91
N ASP A 104 -8.20 1.56 9.50
CA ASP A 104 -8.43 0.57 10.55
C ASP A 104 -8.93 -0.75 9.93
N THR A 105 -8.04 -1.76 9.90
CA THR A 105 -8.35 -3.13 9.43
C THR A 105 -8.98 -4.01 10.51
N THR A 106 -9.24 -3.47 11.70
CA THR A 106 -9.76 -4.16 12.88
C THR A 106 -8.81 -5.23 13.43
N GLN A 107 -9.08 -5.64 14.68
CA GLN A 107 -8.35 -6.72 15.36
C GLN A 107 -8.50 -8.10 14.68
N TYR A 108 -9.43 -8.25 13.73
CA TYR A 108 -9.67 -9.49 13.00
C TYR A 108 -8.88 -9.57 11.68
N GLY A 109 -8.44 -8.40 11.18
CA GLY A 109 -7.81 -8.26 9.88
C GLY A 109 -8.77 -8.33 8.71
N LEU A 110 -8.27 -7.98 7.54
CA LEU A 110 -8.96 -7.98 6.26
C LEU A 110 -8.26 -8.91 5.26
N ASP A 111 -9.03 -9.57 4.40
CA ASP A 111 -8.47 -10.18 3.20
C ASP A 111 -8.37 -9.11 2.10
N LEU A 112 -7.16 -8.59 1.93
CA LEU A 112 -6.81 -7.51 1.01
C LEU A 112 -6.88 -7.92 -0.47
N THR A 113 -7.18 -9.19 -0.75
CA THR A 113 -7.37 -9.70 -2.13
C THR A 113 -8.83 -9.71 -2.55
N GLN A 114 -9.76 -9.27 -1.70
CA GLN A 114 -11.19 -9.19 -1.97
C GLN A 114 -11.74 -7.77 -1.75
N GLU A 115 -12.97 -7.53 -2.22
CA GLU A 115 -13.71 -6.31 -1.89
C GLU A 115 -13.78 -6.12 -0.37
N LEU A 116 -13.28 -4.98 0.12
CA LEU A 116 -13.19 -4.72 1.57
C LEU A 116 -14.52 -4.24 2.14
N VAL A 117 -15.26 -3.40 1.41
CA VAL A 117 -16.58 -2.93 1.85
C VAL A 117 -17.54 -4.11 1.79
N GLY A 118 -18.13 -4.47 2.93
CA GLY A 118 -18.98 -5.66 3.01
C GLY A 118 -18.25 -6.92 3.46
N GLN A 119 -16.93 -6.87 3.70
CA GLN A 119 -16.18 -8.02 4.20
C GLN A 119 -16.53 -8.29 5.67
N ALA A 120 -16.78 -9.56 6.01
CA ALA A 120 -17.09 -9.97 7.37
C ALA A 120 -15.84 -9.89 8.26
N VAL A 121 -15.96 -9.20 9.39
CA VAL A 121 -14.90 -9.02 10.41
C VAL A 121 -15.50 -9.31 11.80
N GLY A 122 -15.21 -10.50 12.32
CA GLY A 122 -15.86 -10.98 13.54
C GLY A 122 -17.37 -11.16 13.35
N THR A 123 -18.18 -10.48 14.17
CA THR A 123 -19.66 -10.52 14.08
C THR A 123 -20.25 -9.36 13.27
N LYS A 124 -19.40 -8.51 12.69
CA LYS A 124 -19.77 -7.28 11.99
C LYS A 124 -19.16 -7.26 10.60
N THR A 125 -19.41 -6.19 9.87
CA THR A 125 -18.97 -6.02 8.49
C THR A 125 -18.15 -4.74 8.37
N TRP A 126 -17.03 -4.80 7.66
CA TRP A 126 -16.17 -3.65 7.40
C TRP A 126 -16.80 -2.73 6.35
N GLY A 127 -16.65 -1.42 6.49
CA GLY A 127 -17.19 -0.45 5.51
C GLY A 127 -18.70 -0.25 5.55
N VAL A 128 -19.44 -0.98 6.41
CA VAL A 128 -20.90 -0.87 6.50
C VAL A 128 -21.27 0.00 7.70
N GLN A 129 -21.81 1.18 7.42
CA GLN A 129 -22.38 2.03 8.45
C GLN A 129 -23.65 1.37 9.01
N SER A 130 -23.59 0.84 10.23
CA SER A 130 -24.74 0.26 10.91
C SER A 130 -25.03 1.01 12.21
N TRP A 131 -26.29 0.98 12.65
CA TRP A 131 -26.67 1.52 13.97
C TRP A 131 -26.04 0.73 15.13
N GLU A 132 -25.64 -0.53 14.88
CA GLU A 132 -24.86 -1.36 15.79
C GLU A 132 -23.36 -1.01 15.76
N GLY A 133 -22.96 -0.09 14.88
CA GLY A 133 -21.59 0.28 14.54
C GLY A 133 -20.98 -0.73 13.57
N GLY A 134 -20.62 -0.30 12.36
CA GLY A 134 -19.66 -1.03 11.53
C GLY A 134 -18.34 -1.23 12.27
N LEU A 135 -17.45 -2.09 11.76
CA LEU A 135 -16.07 -2.13 12.24
C LEU A 135 -15.12 -1.53 11.21
N GLY A 136 -14.00 -1.04 11.70
CA GLY A 136 -12.98 -0.42 10.89
C GLY A 136 -13.34 0.99 10.47
N ASN A 137 -12.41 1.60 9.74
CA ASN A 137 -12.56 2.93 9.19
C ASN A 137 -11.56 3.10 8.05
N PHE A 138 -11.98 3.80 7.00
CA PHE A 138 -11.08 4.41 6.05
C PHE A 138 -11.46 5.87 5.89
N ASN A 139 -10.53 6.77 6.15
CA ASN A 139 -10.74 8.19 5.92
C ASN A 139 -9.44 8.95 5.65
N PHE A 140 -9.57 10.17 5.16
CA PHE A 140 -8.47 11.07 4.85
C PHE A 140 -8.82 12.50 5.24
N TYR A 141 -7.80 13.27 5.60
CA TYR A 141 -7.97 14.61 6.15
C TYR A 141 -6.96 15.53 5.49
N LYS A 142 -7.50 16.59 4.86
CA LYS A 142 -6.71 17.65 4.25
C LYS A 142 -5.87 18.38 5.29
N ASP A 143 -4.66 18.76 4.91
CA ASP A 143 -3.85 19.66 5.72
C ASP A 143 -4.36 21.10 5.57
N GLY A 144 -4.59 21.79 6.70
CA GLY A 144 -4.95 23.19 6.73
C GLY A 144 -6.45 23.50 6.72
N GLN A 145 -6.81 24.68 6.21
CA GLN A 145 -8.18 25.24 6.21
C GLN A 145 -8.73 25.45 4.79
N ASP A 146 -8.03 24.96 3.77
CA ASP A 146 -8.45 25.17 2.39
C ASP A 146 -9.67 24.31 2.07
N PRO A 147 -10.67 24.85 1.35
CA PRO A 147 -11.84 24.07 0.93
C PRO A 147 -11.40 22.85 0.12
N GLY A 148 -12.07 21.72 0.35
CA GLY A 148 -11.82 20.47 -0.35
C GLY A 148 -12.35 19.25 0.41
N PRO A 149 -12.15 18.05 -0.17
CA PRO A 149 -12.54 16.78 0.42
C PRO A 149 -11.92 16.59 1.82
N PHE A 150 -12.77 16.32 2.80
CA PHE A 150 -12.36 16.13 4.19
C PHE A 150 -13.22 15.05 4.88
N GLY A 151 -12.56 14.13 5.58
CA GLY A 151 -13.22 13.07 6.32
C GLY A 151 -14.10 13.56 7.47
N ILE A 152 -15.36 13.11 7.52
CA ILE A 152 -16.33 13.56 8.54
C ILE A 152 -16.97 12.42 9.35
N GLY A 153 -16.64 11.17 9.03
CA GLY A 153 -17.25 10.00 9.66
C GLY A 153 -16.54 8.71 9.32
N LEU A 154 -17.16 7.58 9.64
CA LEU A 154 -16.66 6.29 9.18
C LEU A 154 -16.98 6.17 7.70
N PHE A 155 -15.96 6.02 6.86
CA PHE A 155 -16.13 5.77 5.42
C PHE A 155 -16.84 6.89 4.64
N SER A 156 -16.90 8.11 5.18
CA SER A 156 -17.57 9.25 4.54
C SER A 156 -16.69 10.51 4.56
N PHE A 157 -16.80 11.32 3.50
CA PHE A 157 -16.17 12.65 3.45
C PHE A 157 -17.12 13.72 2.92
N ASP A 158 -16.90 14.96 3.35
CA ASP A 158 -17.55 16.17 2.85
C ASP A 158 -16.66 16.81 1.78
N THR A 159 -17.21 17.15 0.63
CA THR A 159 -16.43 17.73 -0.48
C THR A 159 -16.02 19.18 -0.23
N ASN A 160 -16.68 19.90 0.70
CA ASN A 160 -16.46 21.34 0.90
C ASN A 160 -16.42 21.76 2.38
N PHE A 161 -15.87 20.91 3.26
CA PHE A 161 -15.56 21.23 4.66
C PHE A 161 -16.50 22.29 5.29
N GLY A 162 -17.70 21.90 5.70
CA GLY A 162 -18.59 22.87 6.33
C GLY A 162 -20.04 22.43 6.51
N ASP A 163 -20.29 21.49 7.43
CA ASP A 163 -21.56 21.10 8.08
C ASP A 163 -22.84 21.05 7.21
N ASN A 164 -22.72 21.08 5.88
CA ASN A 164 -23.82 20.96 4.95
C ASN A 164 -23.89 19.51 4.49
N ARG A 165 -24.87 18.78 5.04
CA ARG A 165 -25.13 17.38 4.66
C ARG A 165 -25.36 17.16 3.15
N SER A 166 -25.50 18.22 2.36
CA SER A 166 -25.66 18.18 0.90
C SER A 166 -24.39 17.77 0.13
N ASN A 167 -23.23 17.69 0.78
CA ASN A 167 -21.94 17.43 0.12
C ASN A 167 -21.24 16.16 0.61
N ILE A 168 -21.97 15.28 1.31
CA ILE A 168 -21.40 14.07 1.90
C ILE A 168 -21.43 12.92 0.89
N LEU A 169 -20.27 12.32 0.65
CA LEU A 169 -20.12 11.11 -0.15
C LEU A 169 -19.72 9.94 0.77
N ASP A 170 -20.42 8.82 0.63
CA ASP A 170 -20.20 7.58 1.39
C ASP A 170 -19.46 6.56 0.53
N LEU A 171 -18.45 5.91 1.09
CA LEU A 171 -17.70 4.85 0.42
C LEU A 171 -18.62 3.64 0.23
N VAL A 172 -18.74 3.18 -1.00
CA VAL A 172 -19.60 2.02 -1.35
C VAL A 172 -18.81 0.84 -1.89
N SER A 173 -17.55 1.04 -2.28
CA SER A 173 -16.68 -0.02 -2.79
C SER A 173 -15.21 0.34 -2.60
N PHE A 174 -14.42 -0.68 -2.29
CA PHE A 174 -12.99 -0.67 -2.06
C PHE A 174 -12.43 -1.98 -2.63
N THR A 175 -12.32 -2.03 -3.95
CA THR A 175 -11.99 -3.25 -4.69
C THR A 175 -10.49 -3.35 -4.95
N PRO A 176 -9.85 -4.51 -4.71
CA PRO A 176 -8.48 -4.76 -5.14
C PRO A 176 -8.38 -4.72 -6.66
N SER A 177 -7.40 -4.01 -7.15
CA SER A 177 -7.11 -3.86 -8.57
C SER A 177 -5.91 -4.71 -9.03
N GLY A 178 -5.35 -5.50 -8.11
CA GLY A 178 -4.20 -6.36 -8.32
C GLY A 178 -2.90 -5.82 -7.72
N GLU A 179 -1.89 -6.67 -7.74
CA GLU A 179 -0.53 -6.32 -7.35
C GLU A 179 0.10 -5.40 -8.40
N ILE A 180 0.72 -4.32 -7.96
CA ILE A 180 1.53 -3.46 -8.80
C ILE A 180 2.95 -4.02 -8.75
N SER A 181 3.39 -4.65 -9.85
CA SER A 181 4.74 -5.18 -9.92
C SER A 181 5.74 -4.02 -9.84
N VAL A 182 6.52 -3.98 -8.76
CA VAL A 182 7.68 -3.10 -8.68
C VAL A 182 8.76 -3.72 -9.56
N PRO A 183 9.28 -3.01 -10.59
CA PRO A 183 10.37 -3.54 -11.40
C PRO A 183 11.53 -3.95 -10.50
N GLU A 184 12.03 -5.18 -10.70
CA GLU A 184 13.16 -5.67 -9.91
C GLU A 184 14.31 -4.66 -9.96
N PRO A 185 14.94 -4.33 -8.81
CA PRO A 185 16.09 -3.45 -8.81
C PRO A 185 17.14 -4.01 -9.77
N ALA A 186 17.59 -3.17 -10.72
CA ALA A 186 18.61 -3.52 -11.70
C ALA A 186 19.90 -4.07 -11.06
N VAL A 187 20.05 -3.92 -9.73
CA VAL A 187 21.09 -4.51 -8.88
C VAL A 187 21.21 -6.03 -9.07
N LEU A 188 20.12 -6.79 -9.18
CA LEU A 188 20.20 -8.24 -9.40
C LEU A 188 20.76 -8.56 -10.79
N SER A 189 20.30 -7.83 -11.81
CA SER A 189 20.84 -7.91 -13.16
C SER A 189 22.34 -7.53 -13.21
N LEU A 190 22.73 -6.45 -12.50
CA LEU A 190 24.12 -5.99 -12.41
C LEU A 190 25.01 -7.00 -11.68
N MET A 191 24.51 -7.62 -10.60
CA MET A 191 25.22 -8.69 -9.91
C MET A 191 25.44 -9.89 -10.83
N GLY A 192 24.41 -10.30 -11.59
CA GLY A 192 24.52 -11.35 -12.60
C GLY A 192 25.57 -11.04 -13.66
N ILE A 193 25.54 -9.83 -14.22
CA ILE A 193 26.53 -9.37 -15.22
C ILE A 193 27.94 -9.33 -14.62
N GLY A 194 28.09 -8.82 -13.39
CA GLY A 194 29.37 -8.76 -12.69
C GLY A 194 30.00 -10.14 -12.48
N LEU A 195 29.20 -11.13 -12.06
CA LEU A 195 29.65 -12.52 -11.89
C LEU A 195 30.08 -13.15 -13.23
N LEU A 196 29.32 -12.92 -14.30
CA LEU A 196 29.68 -13.37 -15.65
C LEU A 196 30.98 -12.74 -16.15
N ALA A 197 31.15 -11.43 -15.95
CA ALA A 197 32.36 -10.71 -16.32
C ALA A 197 33.60 -11.22 -15.58
N MET A 198 33.48 -11.48 -14.26
CA MET A 198 34.57 -12.07 -13.46
C MET A 198 34.92 -13.49 -13.93
N GLY A 199 33.91 -14.31 -14.25
CA GLY A 199 34.11 -15.65 -14.81
C GLY A 199 34.85 -15.62 -16.15
N ALA A 200 34.47 -14.72 -17.04
CA ALA A 200 35.11 -14.53 -18.34
C ALA A 200 36.56 -14.02 -18.21
N ALA A 201 36.80 -13.05 -17.33
CA ALA A 201 38.14 -12.52 -17.08
C ALA A 201 39.12 -13.58 -16.55
N ARG A 202 38.64 -14.53 -15.73
CA ARG A 202 39.45 -15.61 -15.19
C ARG A 202 39.87 -16.64 -16.25
N ARG A 203 39.05 -16.86 -17.29
CA ARG A 203 39.39 -17.78 -18.41
C ARG A 203 40.47 -17.22 -19.33
N ARG A 204 40.59 -15.90 -19.46
CA ARG A 204 41.60 -15.25 -20.34
C ARG A 204 43.04 -15.30 -19.78
N LYS A 205 43.23 -15.67 -18.51
CA LYS A 205 44.56 -15.74 -17.87
C LYS A 205 45.15 -17.17 -17.81
N LYS A 206 44.51 -18.14 -18.46
CA LYS A 206 45.05 -19.47 -18.71
C LYS A 206 45.37 -19.60 -20.18
#